data_AF-A0A2N8MNH5-F1
#
_entry.id   AF-A0A2N8MNH5-F1
#
_cell.length_a   1.000
_cell.length_b   1.000
_cell.length_c   1.000
_cell.angle_alpha   90.00
_cell.angle_beta   90.00
_cell.angle_gamma   90.00
#
_symmetry.space_group_name_H-M   'P 1'
#
loop_
_entity.id
_entity.type
_entity.pdbx_description
1 polymer ?
#
loop_
_entity_poly.entity_id
_entity_poly.type
_entity_poly.pdbx_seq_one_letter_code
_entity_poly.pdbx_strand_id
1 'polypeptide(L)'
;MTHHENHTSASRTWFDRLADRFHEWLFATGEDARAAERGWQVTRVPKSRRRVYRDPRWDTVHACEPCGGTGWWPYEDAVCPDCAGVGVVRSIPAAAVAAEHTAGRTGGRS
;
A
#
# COMPACT_ATOMS: atom_id res chain seq x y z
N MET A 1 24.48 16.14 -52.17
CA MET A 1 23.72 16.34 -50.93
C MET A 1 23.10 15.01 -50.53
N THR A 2 23.77 14.22 -49.69
CA THR A 2 23.20 12.99 -49.13
C THR A 2 22.33 13.36 -47.93
N HIS A 3 21.04 13.08 -48.05
CA HIS A 3 20.05 13.25 -47.01
C HIS A 3 20.31 12.17 -45.94
N HIS A 4 21.02 12.50 -44.86
CA HIS A 4 21.05 11.65 -43.67
C HIS A 4 19.77 11.88 -42.89
N GLU A 5 18.74 11.11 -43.22
CA GLU A 5 17.54 11.04 -42.41
C GLU A 5 17.88 10.46 -41.04
N ASN A 6 17.47 11.20 -40.00
CA ASN A 6 17.74 10.91 -38.60
C ASN A 6 17.08 9.58 -38.17
N HIS A 7 17.76 8.46 -38.40
CA HIS A 7 17.36 7.14 -37.89
C HIS A 7 17.30 7.11 -36.34
N THR A 8 17.88 8.10 -35.66
CA THR A 8 18.00 8.19 -34.20
C THR A 8 16.68 8.54 -33.49
N SER A 9 15.72 9.19 -34.16
CA SER A 9 14.42 9.53 -33.57
C SER A 9 13.43 8.37 -33.64
N ALA A 10 13.37 7.68 -34.79
CA ALA A 10 12.61 6.44 -34.94
C ALA A 10 13.16 5.33 -34.04
N SER A 11 14.49 5.24 -33.88
CA SER A 11 15.12 4.23 -33.03
C SER A 11 14.76 4.38 -31.54
N ARG A 12 14.73 5.61 -31.02
CA ARG A 12 14.30 5.89 -29.64
C ARG A 12 12.86 5.48 -29.39
N THR A 13 11.95 5.81 -30.31
CA THR A 13 10.51 5.53 -30.08
C THR A 13 10.12 4.05 -30.13
N TRP A 14 10.76 3.21 -30.96
CA TRP A 14 10.49 1.76 -30.91
C TRP A 14 11.12 1.13 -29.68
N PHE A 15 12.31 1.59 -29.28
CA PHE A 15 13.00 1.10 -28.09
C PHE A 15 12.25 1.46 -26.82
N ASP A 16 11.68 2.67 -26.74
CA ASP A 16 10.83 3.10 -25.63
C ASP A 16 9.58 2.23 -25.49
N ARG A 17 8.91 1.89 -26.60
CA ARG A 17 7.76 0.97 -26.60
C ARG A 17 8.15 -0.44 -26.16
N LEU A 18 9.33 -0.92 -26.59
CA LEU A 18 9.83 -2.23 -26.18
C LEU A 18 10.14 -2.24 -24.68
N ALA A 19 10.80 -1.20 -24.18
CA ALA A 19 11.13 -1.03 -22.77
C ALA A 19 9.86 -0.90 -21.91
N ASP A 20 8.84 -0.17 -22.37
CA ASP A 20 7.54 -0.08 -21.68
C ASP A 20 6.84 -1.44 -21.65
N ARG A 21 6.86 -2.20 -22.76
CA ARG A 21 6.26 -3.53 -22.82
C ARG A 21 6.99 -4.53 -21.92
N PHE A 22 8.32 -4.46 -21.86
CA PHE A 22 9.13 -5.30 -20.98
C PHE A 22 8.90 -4.94 -19.51
N HIS A 23 8.85 -3.65 -19.19
CA HIS A 23 8.52 -3.18 -17.84
C HIS A 23 7.13 -3.64 -17.42
N GLU A 24 6.14 -3.51 -18.29
CA GLU A 24 4.78 -3.99 -18.02
C GLU A 24 4.76 -5.49 -17.75
N TRP A 25 5.42 -6.29 -18.59
CA TRP A 25 5.48 -7.75 -18.43
C TRP A 25 6.20 -8.16 -17.13
N LEU A 26 7.35 -7.58 -16.83
CA LEU A 26 8.16 -7.95 -15.66
C LEU A 26 7.39 -7.72 -14.35
N PHE A 27 6.75 -6.56 -14.22
CA PHE A 27 6.06 -6.21 -13.00
C PHE A 27 4.63 -6.76 -12.94
N ALA A 28 3.90 -6.89 -14.06
CA ALA A 28 2.55 -7.47 -14.07
C ALA A 28 2.55 -8.97 -13.71
N THR A 29 3.53 -9.73 -14.24
CA THR A 29 3.53 -11.20 -14.09
C THR A 29 4.14 -11.65 -12.75
N GLY A 30 5.00 -10.83 -12.14
CA GLY A 30 5.69 -11.17 -10.91
C GLY A 30 5.16 -10.44 -9.67
N GLU A 31 5.46 -9.16 -9.59
CA GLU A 31 5.26 -8.37 -8.37
C GLU A 31 3.80 -7.94 -8.16
N ASP A 32 3.09 -7.51 -9.21
CA ASP A 32 1.67 -7.15 -9.11
C ASP A 32 0.81 -8.36 -8.75
N ALA A 33 1.06 -9.53 -9.36
CA ALA A 33 0.34 -10.76 -9.06
C ALA A 33 0.53 -11.17 -7.60
N ARG A 34 1.77 -11.19 -7.12
CA ARG A 34 2.08 -11.50 -5.72
C ARG A 34 1.56 -10.44 -4.74
N ALA A 35 1.54 -9.18 -5.14
CA ALA A 35 0.95 -8.10 -4.36
C ALA A 35 -0.57 -8.28 -4.24
N ALA A 36 -1.25 -8.59 -5.35
CA ALA A 36 -2.68 -8.86 -5.39
C ALA A 36 -3.06 -10.11 -4.56
N GLU A 37 -2.28 -11.20 -4.66
CA GLU A 37 -2.45 -12.40 -3.82
C GLU A 37 -2.33 -12.09 -2.32
N ARG A 38 -1.45 -11.14 -1.96
CA ARG A 38 -1.31 -10.65 -0.57
C ARG A 38 -2.36 -9.64 -0.16
N GLY A 39 -3.27 -9.24 -1.06
CA GLY A 39 -4.29 -8.22 -0.83
C GLY A 39 -3.73 -6.79 -0.81
N TRP A 40 -2.55 -6.56 -1.37
CA TRP A 40 -1.96 -5.23 -1.48
C TRP A 40 -2.60 -4.43 -2.62
N GLN A 41 -2.78 -3.14 -2.41
CA GLN A 41 -3.23 -2.20 -3.42
C GLN A 41 -2.04 -1.76 -4.27
N VAL A 42 -2.17 -1.89 -5.59
CA VAL A 42 -1.14 -1.46 -6.56
C VAL A 42 -1.68 -0.26 -7.32
N THR A 43 -1.07 0.91 -7.11
CA THR A 43 -1.43 2.13 -7.84
C THR A 43 -0.34 2.45 -8.85
N ARG A 44 -0.72 2.58 -10.12
CA ARG A 44 0.18 3.02 -11.21
C ARG A 44 0.15 4.54 -11.27
N VAL A 45 1.33 5.18 -11.18
CA VAL A 45 1.41 6.64 -11.20
C VAL A 45 1.37 7.12 -12.65
N PRO A 46 0.34 7.90 -13.07
CA PRO A 46 0.19 8.34 -14.46
C PRO A 46 1.43 9.08 -14.96
N LYS A 47 1.81 8.84 -16.23
CA LYS A 47 2.97 9.46 -16.89
C LYS A 47 4.33 9.15 -16.25
N SER A 48 4.42 8.12 -15.41
CA SER A 48 5.68 7.65 -14.84
C SER A 48 5.76 6.12 -14.88
N ARG A 49 6.98 5.58 -14.95
CA ARG A 49 7.24 4.13 -14.81
C ARG A 49 7.29 3.69 -13.33
N ARG A 50 6.55 4.38 -12.45
CA ARG A 50 6.53 4.10 -11.01
C ARG A 50 5.24 3.41 -10.62
N ARG A 51 5.36 2.41 -9.75
CA ARG A 51 4.25 1.71 -9.11
C ARG A 51 4.35 1.91 -7.61
N VAL A 52 3.23 2.24 -6.98
CA VAL A 52 3.12 2.38 -5.54
C VAL A 52 2.37 1.16 -5.03
N TYR A 53 3.04 0.39 -4.18
CA TYR A 53 2.46 -0.76 -3.50
C TYR A 53 2.06 -0.31 -2.09
N ARG A 54 0.80 -0.51 -1.73
CA ARG A 54 0.27 -0.19 -0.41
C ARG A 54 -0.37 -1.43 0.18
N ASP A 55 0.13 -1.89 1.33
CA ASP A 55 -0.51 -2.97 2.09
C ASP A 55 -1.53 -2.35 3.07
N PRO A 56 -2.85 -2.62 2.89
CA PRO A 56 -3.91 -2.09 3.76
C PRO A 56 -3.76 -2.48 5.24
N ARG A 57 -2.97 -3.51 5.56
CA ARG A 57 -2.68 -3.89 6.95
C ARG A 57 -1.91 -2.83 7.72
N TRP A 58 -1.17 -1.95 7.04
CA TRP A 58 -0.53 -0.81 7.70
C TRP A 58 -1.52 0.32 7.98
N ASP A 59 -2.65 0.37 7.29
CA ASP A 59 -3.68 1.38 7.53
C ASP A 59 -4.42 1.15 8.86
N THR A 60 -4.29 -0.04 9.46
CA THR A 60 -4.82 -0.32 10.80
C THR A 60 -3.80 -0.05 11.91
N VAL A 61 -2.54 0.22 11.57
CA VAL A 61 -1.49 0.53 12.55
C VAL A 61 -1.46 2.04 12.74
N HIS A 62 -1.71 2.49 13.97
CA HIS A 62 -1.67 3.90 14.33
C HIS A 62 -0.76 4.12 15.53
N ALA A 63 -0.25 5.34 15.66
CA ALA A 63 0.43 5.75 16.87
C ALA A 63 -0.52 5.57 18.07
N CYS A 64 0.02 5.06 19.17
CA CYS A 64 -0.70 4.98 20.42
C CYS A 64 -0.98 6.39 20.92
N GLU A 65 -2.26 6.81 20.91
CA GLU A 65 -2.69 8.16 21.27
C GLU A 65 -2.17 8.59 22.66
N PRO A 66 -2.25 7.75 23.72
CA PRO A 66 -1.74 8.10 25.05
C PRO A 66 -0.26 8.51 25.11
N CYS A 67 0.62 7.85 24.33
CA CYS A 67 2.06 8.14 24.34
C CYS A 67 2.53 8.89 23.09
N GLY A 68 1.63 9.25 22.17
CA GLY A 68 1.97 9.91 20.92
C GLY A 68 2.93 9.15 20.02
N GLY A 69 3.04 7.82 20.17
CA GLY A 69 3.94 7.01 19.34
C GLY A 69 5.28 6.63 19.98
N THR A 70 5.62 7.18 21.14
CA THR A 70 6.97 6.97 21.74
C THR A 70 7.11 5.62 22.46
N GLY A 71 5.99 5.03 22.92
CA GLY A 71 5.99 3.87 23.81
C GLY A 71 6.25 4.21 25.28
N TRP A 72 6.46 5.48 25.61
CA TRP A 72 6.78 5.96 26.96
C TRP A 72 5.87 7.11 27.35
N TRP A 73 5.53 7.21 28.63
CA TRP A 73 4.80 8.36 29.13
C TRP A 73 5.67 9.62 29.07
N PRO A 74 5.13 10.77 28.63
CA PRO A 74 5.92 12.00 28.56
C PRO A 74 6.29 12.60 29.92
N TYR A 75 5.55 12.25 30.97
CA TYR A 75 5.59 12.92 32.28
C TYR A 75 6.14 12.03 33.39
N GLU A 76 6.19 10.73 33.13
CA GLU A 76 6.57 9.68 34.06
C GLU A 76 7.46 8.78 33.22
N ASP A 77 8.73 8.57 33.59
CA ASP A 77 9.68 7.71 32.86
C ASP A 77 9.26 6.23 32.96
N ALA A 78 8.06 5.94 32.47
CA ALA A 78 7.31 4.71 32.61
C ALA A 78 6.85 4.26 31.22
N VAL A 79 6.89 2.94 31.03
CA VAL A 79 6.41 2.32 29.80
C VAL A 79 4.92 2.56 29.65
N CYS A 80 4.48 2.96 28.46
CA CYS A 80 3.06 3.16 28.19
C CYS A 80 2.32 1.81 28.32
N PRO A 81 1.36 1.66 29.26
CA PRO A 81 0.66 0.41 29.47
C PRO A 81 -0.30 0.09 28.31
N ASP A 82 -0.87 1.10 27.66
CA ASP A 82 -1.86 0.94 26.58
C ASP A 82 -1.28 0.32 25.31
N CYS A 83 0.00 0.59 25.02
CA CYS A 83 0.72 -0.05 23.93
C CYS A 83 1.83 -0.99 24.40
N ALA A 84 1.94 -1.27 25.71
CA ALA A 84 3.00 -2.06 26.32
C ALA A 84 4.42 -1.68 25.83
N GLY A 85 4.67 -0.39 25.64
CA GLY A 85 5.97 0.12 25.19
C GLY A 85 6.24 0.09 23.68
N VAL A 86 5.30 -0.43 22.89
CA VAL A 86 5.46 -0.57 21.43
C VAL A 86 5.32 0.77 20.70
N GLY A 87 4.56 1.71 21.26
CA GLY A 87 4.27 3.02 20.66
C GLY A 87 3.22 2.98 19.56
N VAL A 88 2.85 1.81 19.03
CA VAL A 88 1.78 1.67 18.03
C VAL A 88 0.72 0.69 18.48
N VAL A 89 -0.51 0.94 18.06
CA VAL A 89 -1.68 0.09 18.31
C VAL A 89 -2.35 -0.28 16.99
N ARG A 90 -3.03 -1.43 16.96
CA ARG A 90 -3.79 -1.89 15.80
C ARG A 90 -5.28 -1.66 16.02
N SER A 91 -5.93 -0.93 15.12
CA SER A 91 -7.38 -0.82 15.07
C SER A 91 -7.97 -2.06 14.37
N ILE A 92 -9.12 -2.54 14.86
CA ILE A 92 -9.91 -3.52 14.10
C ILE A 92 -10.56 -2.74 12.96
N PRO A 93 -10.40 -3.15 11.68
CA PRO A 93 -10.92 -2.37 10.57
C PRO A 93 -12.44 -2.23 10.64
N ALA A 94 -12.95 -1.03 10.30
CA ALA A 94 -14.37 -0.69 10.34
C ALA A 94 -15.30 -1.70 9.62
N ALA A 95 -14.76 -2.42 8.62
CA ALA A 95 -15.49 -3.48 7.91
C ALA A 95 -15.78 -4.72 8.78
N ALA A 96 -14.91 -5.04 9.74
CA ALA A 96 -15.11 -6.18 10.65
C ALA A 96 -16.12 -5.84 11.76
N VAL A 97 -16.05 -4.64 12.34
CA VAL A 97 -17.07 -4.16 13.31
C VAL A 97 -18.44 -3.98 12.65
N ALA A 98 -18.51 -3.59 11.38
CA ALA A 98 -19.78 -3.57 10.65
C ALA A 98 -20.40 -4.96 10.53
N ALA A 99 -19.60 -6.00 10.25
CA ALA A 99 -20.06 -7.39 10.14
C ALA A 99 -20.56 -7.95 11.50
N GLU A 100 -19.90 -7.60 12.60
CA GLU A 100 -20.34 -7.98 13.96
C GLU A 100 -21.66 -7.29 14.35
N HIS A 101 -21.84 -6.01 13.98
CA HIS A 101 -23.09 -5.28 14.22
C HIS A 101 -24.27 -5.81 13.38
N THR A 102 -24.06 -6.31 12.16
CA THR A 102 -25.12 -6.98 11.40
C THR A 102 -25.44 -8.37 11.94
N ALA A 103 -24.43 -9.12 12.40
CA ALA A 103 -24.63 -10.43 13.03
C ALA A 103 -25.36 -10.35 14.38
N GLY A 104 -25.17 -9.27 15.16
CA GLY A 104 -25.90 -9.05 16.42
C GLY A 104 -27.35 -8.58 16.24
N ARG A 105 -27.73 -8.06 15.07
CA ARG A 105 -29.10 -7.54 14.82
C ARG A 105 -30.10 -8.62 14.40
N THR A 106 -29.66 -9.82 14.01
CA THR A 106 -30.54 -10.93 13.61
C THR A 106 -30.99 -11.81 14.77
N GLY A 107 -30.49 -11.60 16.00
CA GLY A 107 -30.81 -12.41 17.18
C GLY A 107 -32.00 -11.94 18.03
N GLY A 108 -32.84 -11.02 17.53
CA GLY A 108 -33.88 -10.37 18.33
C GLY A 108 -35.29 -10.47 17.76
N ARG A 109 -35.87 -11.69 17.65
CA ARG A 109 -37.32 -11.92 17.72
C ARG A 109 -37.63 -13.43 17.78
N SER A 110 -38.07 -13.90 18.95
CA SER A 110 -39.28 -14.73 19.16
C SER A 110 -39.42 -15.03 20.65
#